data_AF-A0A0S8E6A2-F1
#
_entry.id   AF-A0A0S8E6A2-F1
#
_cell.length_a   1.000
_cell.length_b   1.000
_cell.length_c   1.000
_cell.angle_alpha   90.00
_cell.angle_beta   90.00
_cell.angle_gamma   90.00
#
_symmetry.space_group_name_H-M   'P 1'
#
loop_
_entity.id
_entity.type
_entity.pdbx_description
1 polymer ?
#
loop_
_entity_poly.entity_id
_entity_poly.type
_entity_poly.pdbx_seq_one_letter_code
_entity_poly.pdbx_strand_id
1 'polypeptide(L)'
;MGTLKLNLPTILTLSRIVLIPVFVLTVYMRPFWGALIFGIASLTDFLDGYLARRSGDITKFGIILDPIADKFLIISALIVLVDMARLPAWIAITIIAREFLVTGLRVVALSKDIVIAAELGGKIKTTAQIIAILCL
;
A
#
# COMPACT_ATOMS: atom_id res chain seq x y z
N MET A 1 -27.57 6.93 9.18
CA MET A 1 -26.58 6.09 9.88
C MET A 1 -26.14 4.94 8.97
N GLY A 2 -24.95 5.01 8.37
CA GLY A 2 -24.39 3.90 7.61
C GLY A 2 -23.84 2.86 8.59
N THR A 3 -24.42 1.67 8.62
CA THR A 3 -23.92 0.57 9.44
C THR A 3 -22.53 0.17 8.95
N LEU A 4 -21.53 0.24 9.83
CA LEU A 4 -20.20 -0.29 9.62
C LEU A 4 -20.31 -1.83 9.51
N LYS A 5 -20.52 -2.35 8.30
CA LYS A 5 -20.41 -3.79 8.05
C LYS A 5 -18.93 -4.16 8.00
N LEU A 6 -18.47 -4.92 8.98
CA LEU A 6 -17.13 -5.51 8.97
C LEU A 6 -17.18 -6.79 8.12
N ASN A 7 -16.80 -6.64 6.85
CA ASN A 7 -16.62 -7.77 5.95
C ASN A 7 -15.15 -8.25 5.99
N LEU A 8 -14.91 -9.49 5.55
CA LEU A 8 -13.58 -10.10 5.44
C LEU A 8 -12.52 -9.15 4.83
N PRO A 9 -12.76 -8.50 3.67
CA PRO A 9 -11.81 -7.56 3.09
C PRO A 9 -11.48 -6.38 4.00
N THR A 10 -12.48 -5.80 4.67
CA THR A 10 -12.29 -4.65 5.56
C THR A 10 -11.47 -5.02 6.81
N ILE A 11 -11.64 -6.25 7.32
CA ILE A 11 -10.84 -6.75 8.45
C ILE A 11 -9.37 -6.90 8.04
N LEU A 12 -9.10 -7.34 6.82
CA LEU A 12 -7.73 -7.48 6.30
C LEU A 12 -7.08 -6.11 6.02
N THR A 13 -7.82 -5.13 5.50
CA THR A 13 -7.31 -3.75 5.39
C THR A 13 -6.95 -3.17 6.76
N LEU A 14 -7.82 -3.37 7.75
CA LEU A 14 -7.59 -2.90 9.12
C LEU A 14 -6.39 -3.61 9.77
N SER A 15 -6.25 -4.93 9.57
CA SER A 15 -5.11 -5.67 10.09
C SER A 15 -3.80 -5.15 9.50
N ARG A 16 -3.77 -4.76 8.22
CA ARG A 16 -2.61 -4.14 7.58
C ARG A 16 -2.24 -2.81 8.21
N ILE A 17 -3.21 -1.94 8.48
CA ILE A 17 -2.97 -0.66 9.16
C ILE A 17 -2.35 -0.90 10.54
N VAL A 18 -2.80 -1.92 11.26
CA VAL A 18 -2.22 -2.31 12.56
C VAL A 18 -0.81 -2.92 12.40
N LEU A 19 -0.53 -3.62 11.30
CA LEU A 19 0.79 -4.19 11.02
C LEU A 19 1.84 -3.12 10.69
N ILE A 20 1.47 -1.94 10.20
CA ILE A 20 2.41 -0.85 9.90
C ILE A 20 3.24 -0.43 11.12
N PRO A 21 2.68 -0.04 12.27
CA PRO A 21 3.47 0.32 13.45
C PRO A 21 4.29 -0.87 13.97
N VAL A 22 3.77 -2.10 13.87
CA VAL A 22 4.51 -3.31 14.25
C VAL A 22 5.75 -3.49 13.36
N PHE A 23 5.59 -3.30 12.05
CA PHE A 23 6.70 -3.29 11.09
C PHE A 23 7.72 -2.21 11.45
N VAL A 24 7.28 -0.96 11.63
CA VAL A 24 8.16 0.18 11.93
C VAL A 24 8.95 -0.05 13.22
N LEU A 25 8.35 -0.62 14.26
CA LEU A 25 9.08 -0.91 15.51
C LEU A 25 10.04 -2.10 15.36
N THR A 26 9.63 -3.14 14.63
CA THR A 26 10.40 -4.38 14.51
C THR A 26 11.62 -4.22 13.61
N VAL A 27 11.52 -3.45 12.52
CA VAL A 27 12.58 -3.31 11.52
C VAL A 27 13.84 -2.66 12.08
N TYR A 28 13.74 -1.73 13.03
CA TYR A 28 14.90 -1.12 13.70
C TYR A 28 15.68 -2.13 14.56
N MET A 29 14.98 -3.02 15.28
CA MET A 29 15.62 -3.97 16.18
C MET A 29 16.04 -5.25 15.47
N ARG A 30 15.25 -5.68 14.48
CA ARG A 30 15.38 -6.96 13.79
C ARG A 30 15.03 -6.80 12.31
N PRO A 31 15.96 -6.32 11.47
CA PRO A 31 15.71 -6.00 10.06
C PRO A 31 15.10 -7.15 9.26
N PHE A 32 15.57 -8.39 9.46
CA PHE A 32 15.03 -9.58 8.80
C PHE A 32 13.55 -9.82 9.13
N TRP A 33 13.17 -9.68 10.41
CA TRP A 33 11.79 -9.84 10.85
C TRP A 33 10.91 -8.69 10.38
N GLY A 34 11.44 -7.46 10.34
CA GLY A 34 10.77 -6.32 9.73
C GLY A 34 10.46 -6.55 8.25
N ALA A 35 11.45 -7.01 7.47
CA ALA A 35 11.26 -7.36 6.06
C ALA A 35 10.22 -8.47 5.87
N LEU A 36 10.20 -9.48 6.75
CA LEU A 36 9.17 -10.53 6.71
C LEU A 36 7.78 -9.97 6.97
N ILE A 37 7.60 -9.11 7.98
CA ILE A 37 6.31 -8.48 8.30
C ILE A 37 5.85 -7.60 7.12
N PHE A 38 6.75 -6.81 6.54
CA PHE A 38 6.46 -6.00 5.36
C PHE A 38 6.04 -6.85 4.16
N GLY A 39 6.75 -7.95 3.91
CA GLY A 39 6.42 -8.90 2.85
C GLY A 39 5.04 -9.53 3.05
N ILE A 40 4.72 -9.97 4.28
CA ILE A 40 3.40 -10.50 4.62
C ILE A 40 2.32 -9.43 4.41
N ALA A 41 2.50 -8.23 4.96
CA ALA A 41 1.54 -7.13 4.84
C ALA A 41 1.26 -6.74 3.38
N SER A 42 2.30 -6.74 2.54
CA SER A 42 2.21 -6.47 1.10
C SER A 42 1.49 -7.60 0.35
N LEU A 43 1.71 -8.86 0.75
CA LEU A 43 1.03 -10.01 0.15
C LEU A 43 -0.45 -10.07 0.54
N THR A 44 -0.79 -9.68 1.77
CA THR A 44 -2.17 -9.59 2.24
C THR A 44 -2.97 -8.61 1.38
N ASP A 45 -2.40 -7.46 0.99
CA ASP A 45 -3.06 -6.52 0.07
C ASP A 45 -3.47 -7.14 -1.26
N PHE A 46 -2.57 -7.91 -1.86
CA PHE A 46 -2.84 -8.57 -3.12
C PHE A 46 -3.96 -9.61 -3.00
N LEU A 47 -3.99 -10.35 -1.88
CA LEU A 47 -5.01 -11.34 -1.60
C LEU A 47 -6.38 -10.70 -1.31
N ASP A 48 -6.41 -9.58 -0.59
CA ASP A 48 -7.64 -8.86 -0.26
C ASP A 48 -8.29 -8.28 -1.52
N GLY A 49 -7.47 -7.67 -2.39
CA GLY A 49 -7.93 -7.12 -3.67
C GLY A 49 -8.45 -8.20 -4.62
N TYR A 50 -7.96 -9.44 -4.50
CA TYR A 50 -8.46 -10.59 -5.25
C TYR A 50 -9.77 -11.14 -4.67
N LEU A 51 -9.84 -11.29 -3.34
CA LEU A 51 -11.03 -11.79 -2.64
C LEU A 51 -12.20 -10.80 -2.72
N ALA A 52 -11.96 -9.51 -2.54
CA ALA A 52 -12.98 -8.47 -2.63
C ALA A 52 -13.65 -8.42 -4.02
N ARG A 53 -12.89 -8.69 -5.10
CA ARG A 53 -13.43 -8.78 -6.47
C ARG A 53 -14.27 -10.03 -6.71
N ARG A 54 -14.00 -11.11 -5.97
CA ARG A 54 -14.66 -12.40 -6.16
C ARG A 54 -15.89 -12.59 -5.26
N SER A 55 -15.89 -11.97 -4.08
CA SER A 55 -16.94 -12.16 -3.07
C SER A 55 -18.15 -11.22 -3.22
N GLY A 56 -18.07 -10.15 -4.01
CA GLY A 56 -19.17 -9.18 -4.20
C GLY A 56 -19.51 -8.32 -2.97
N ASP A 57 -18.94 -8.63 -1.81
CA ASP A 57 -19.18 -8.01 -0.51
C ASP A 57 -18.29 -6.77 -0.29
N ILE A 58 -18.44 -5.78 -1.17
CA ILE A 58 -17.64 -4.55 -1.14
C ILE A 58 -18.33 -3.50 -0.27
N THR A 59 -17.64 -2.99 0.76
CA THR A 59 -18.15 -1.92 1.62
C THR A 59 -17.63 -0.55 1.16
N LYS A 60 -18.45 0.50 1.26
CA LYS A 60 -18.03 1.88 0.91
C LYS A 60 -16.79 2.33 1.71
N PHE A 61 -16.69 1.86 2.95
CA PHE A 61 -15.56 2.15 3.84
C PHE A 61 -14.28 1.44 3.37
N GLY A 62 -14.35 0.13 3.08
CA GLY A 62 -13.22 -0.64 2.57
C GLY A 62 -12.64 -0.09 1.26
N ILE A 63 -13.50 0.34 0.33
CA ILE A 63 -13.07 0.96 -0.94
C ILE A 63 -12.18 2.19 -0.73
N ILE A 64 -12.47 3.00 0.29
CA ILE A 64 -11.69 4.20 0.59
C ILE A 64 -10.43 3.83 1.38
N LEU A 65 -10.54 2.86 2.29
CA LEU A 65 -9.46 2.47 3.19
C LEU A 65 -8.34 1.70 2.46
N ASP A 66 -8.67 0.87 1.48
CA ASP A 66 -7.71 0.03 0.74
C ASP A 66 -6.60 0.85 0.06
N PRO A 67 -6.90 1.85 -0.80
CA PRO A 67 -5.86 2.67 -1.44
C PRO A 67 -5.03 3.52 -0.47
N ILE A 68 -5.60 3.80 0.71
CA ILE A 68 -4.94 4.57 1.76
C ILE A 68 -3.94 3.67 2.50
N ALA A 69 -4.39 2.49 2.93
CA ALA A 69 -3.56 1.52 3.63
C ALA A 69 -2.38 1.02 2.77
N ASP A 70 -2.62 0.78 1.49
CA ASP A 70 -1.58 0.40 0.51
C ASP A 70 -0.43 1.42 0.48
N LYS A 71 -0.76 2.71 0.28
CA LYS A 71 0.26 3.77 0.23
C LYS A 71 0.96 3.99 1.56
N PHE A 72 0.24 3.92 2.67
CA PHE A 72 0.86 4.10 3.98
C PHE A 72 1.90 3.04 4.28
N LEU A 73 1.69 1.79 3.87
CA LEU A 73 2.67 0.72 4.06
C LEU A 73 3.97 1.03 3.30
N ILE A 74 3.87 1.38 2.03
CA ILE A 74 5.03 1.74 1.18
C ILE A 74 5.75 2.99 1.71
N ILE A 75 5.00 4.06 2.02
CA ILE A 75 5.57 5.31 2.53
C ILE A 75 6.30 5.06 3.85
N SER A 76 5.72 4.27 4.75
CA SER A 76 6.35 3.93 6.03
C SER A 76 7.67 3.19 5.82
N ALA A 77 7.71 2.23 4.89
CA ALA A 77 8.94 1.50 4.58
C ALA A 77 10.02 2.40 3.98
N LEU A 78 9.67 3.32 3.07
CA LEU A 78 10.62 4.28 2.51
C LEU A 78 11.19 5.22 3.59
N ILE A 79 10.35 5.71 4.49
CA ILE A 79 10.79 6.60 5.59
C ILE A 79 11.76 5.88 6.52
N VAL A 80 11.43 4.65 6.92
CA VAL A 80 12.33 3.81 7.74
C VAL A 80 13.67 3.58 7.04
N LEU A 81 13.67 3.26 5.74
CA LEU A 81 14.90 3.03 4.99
C LEU A 81 15.77 4.29 4.90
N VAL A 82 15.16 5.47 4.82
CA VAL A 82 15.89 6.75 4.88
C VAL A 82 16.48 6.97 6.27
N ASP A 83 15.72 6.72 7.33
CA ASP A 83 16.18 6.86 8.71
C ASP A 83 17.34 5.90 9.03
N MET A 84 17.28 4.68 8.52
CA MET A 84 18.35 3.68 8.61
C MET A 84 19.55 3.97 7.68
N ALA A 85 19.58 5.12 7.01
CA ALA A 85 20.60 5.52 6.04
C ALA A 85 20.82 4.53 4.88
N ARG A 86 19.82 3.70 4.58
CA ARG A 86 19.86 2.72 3.47
C ARG A 86 19.33 3.29 2.16
N LEU A 87 18.52 4.34 2.23
CA LEU A 87 17.94 5.00 1.07
C LEU A 87 18.19 6.52 1.15
N PRO A 88 18.76 7.15 0.10
CA PRO A 88 18.83 8.61 0.04
C PRO A 88 17.43 9.25 0.08
N ALA A 89 17.26 10.27 0.92
CA ALA A 89 15.98 10.95 1.11
C ALA A 89 15.35 11.47 -0.19
N TRP A 90 16.17 11.95 -1.13
CA TRP A 90 15.67 12.46 -2.43
C TRP A 90 15.04 11.35 -3.28
N ILE A 91 15.50 10.10 -3.18
CA ILE A 91 14.89 8.96 -3.88
C ILE A 91 13.51 8.66 -3.27
N ALA A 92 13.44 8.58 -1.93
CA ALA A 92 12.17 8.38 -1.23
C ALA A 92 11.14 9.47 -1.59
N ILE A 93 11.55 10.74 -1.53
CA ILE A 93 10.70 11.88 -1.89
C ILE A 93 10.21 11.76 -3.34
N THR A 94 11.08 11.40 -4.27
CA THR A 94 10.71 11.25 -5.69
C THR A 94 9.68 10.14 -5.90
N ILE A 95 9.85 9.00 -5.22
CA ILE A 95 8.92 7.86 -5.29
C ILE A 95 7.55 8.26 -4.73
N ILE A 96 7.55 8.87 -3.53
CA ILE A 96 6.34 9.33 -2.85
C ILE A 96 5.60 10.36 -3.71
N ALA A 97 6.30 11.40 -4.19
CA ALA A 97 5.73 12.44 -5.04
C ALA A 97 5.10 11.84 -6.31
N ARG A 98 5.80 10.92 -6.97
CA ARG A 98 5.28 10.22 -8.16
C ARG A 98 3.99 9.46 -7.85
N GLU A 99 3.91 8.76 -6.72
CA GLU A 99 2.70 8.01 -6.35
C GLU A 99 1.48 8.90 -6.13
N PHE A 100 1.68 10.03 -5.43
CA PHE A 100 0.61 11.00 -5.24
C PHE A 100 0.21 11.69 -6.54
N LEU A 101 1.17 12.09 -7.37
CA LEU A 101 0.90 12.71 -8.67
C LEU A 101 0.11 11.80 -9.61
N VAL A 102 0.57 10.55 -9.79
CA VAL A 102 -0.11 9.59 -10.68
C VAL A 102 -1.52 9.27 -10.18
N THR A 103 -1.70 9.12 -8.87
CA THR A 103 -3.03 8.90 -8.30
C THR A 103 -3.92 10.13 -8.50
N GLY A 104 -3.41 11.33 -8.16
CA GLY A 104 -4.15 12.58 -8.26
C GLY A 104 -4.57 12.87 -9.70
N LEU A 105 -3.65 12.71 -10.66
CA LEU A 105 -3.94 12.85 -12.09
C LEU A 105 -5.03 11.88 -12.54
N ARG A 106 -5.01 10.63 -12.06
CA ARG A 106 -6.06 9.65 -12.38
C ARG A 106 -7.42 10.08 -11.84
N VAL A 107 -7.48 10.62 -10.62
CA VAL A 107 -8.73 11.15 -10.04
C VAL A 107 -9.25 12.35 -10.84
N VAL A 108 -8.36 13.27 -11.21
CA VAL A 108 -8.73 14.44 -12.03
C VAL A 108 -9.19 14.01 -13.44
N ALA A 109 -8.54 13.04 -14.06
CA ALA A 109 -8.96 12.52 -15.37
C ALA A 109 -10.34 11.87 -15.32
N LEU A 110 -10.63 11.09 -14.27
CA LEU A 110 -11.95 10.51 -14.03
C LEU A 110 -13.03 11.58 -13.85
N SER A 111 -12.71 12.72 -13.22
CA SER A 111 -13.65 13.85 -13.10
C SER A 111 -13.97 14.55 -14.42
N LYS A 112 -13.20 14.27 -15.48
CA LYS A 112 -13.37 14.80 -16.85
C LYS A 112 -13.87 13.74 -17.83
N ASP A 113 -14.39 12.61 -17.35
CA ASP A 113 -14.81 11.44 -18.14
C ASP A 113 -13.70 10.80 -18.99
N ILE A 114 -12.43 11.10 -18.69
CA ILE A 114 -11.28 10.47 -19.33
C ILE A 114 -10.88 9.25 -18.51
N VAL A 115 -11.29 8.07 -18.96
CA VAL A 115 -10.93 6.80 -18.31
C VAL A 115 -9.50 6.43 -18.71
N ILE A 116 -8.54 6.76 -17.84
CA ILE A 116 -7.17 6.26 -17.96
C ILE A 116 -7.18 4.80 -17.50
N ALA A 117 -7.20 3.87 -18.46
CA ALA A 117 -7.15 2.44 -18.19
C ALA A 117 -5.91 2.08 -17.35
N ALA A 118 -6.10 1.20 -16.37
CA ALA A 118 -4.99 0.71 -15.56
C ALA A 118 -4.13 -0.25 -16.40
N GLU A 119 -3.01 0.24 -16.92
CA GLU A 119 -2.06 -0.59 -17.67
C GLU A 119 -1.38 -1.64 -16.79
N LEU A 120 -0.99 -2.77 -17.40
CA LEU A 120 -0.21 -3.86 -16.80
C LEU A 120 1.05 -3.35 -16.08
N GLY A 121 1.63 -2.23 -16.55
CA GLY A 121 2.79 -1.57 -15.96
C GLY A 121 2.60 -1.13 -14.50
N GLY A 122 1.35 -0.90 -14.05
CA GLY A 122 1.06 -0.59 -12.66
C GLY A 122 1.41 -1.73 -11.70
N LYS A 123 1.09 -2.98 -12.07
CA LYS A 123 1.41 -4.17 -11.25
C LYS A 123 2.89 -4.47 -11.23
N ILE A 124 3.57 -4.34 -12.37
CA ILE A 124 5.01 -4.58 -12.47
C ILE A 124 5.75 -3.57 -11.60
N LYS A 125 5.32 -2.29 -11.61
CA LYS A 125 5.91 -1.24 -10.78
C LYS A 125 5.79 -1.59 -9.29
N THR A 126 4.61 -1.97 -8.80
CA THR A 126 4.43 -2.26 -7.37
C THR A 126 5.22 -3.47 -6.93
N THR A 127 5.24 -4.55 -7.73
CA THR A 127 6.07 -5.72 -7.44
C THR A 127 7.56 -5.38 -7.40
N ALA A 128 8.07 -4.63 -8.38
CA ALA A 128 9.46 -4.21 -8.41
C ALA A 128 9.83 -3.34 -7.20
N GLN A 129 8.92 -2.46 -6.77
CA GLN A 129 9.13 -1.58 -5.62
C GLN A 129 9.16 -2.35 -4.30
N ILE A 130 8.26 -3.31 -4.11
CA ILE A 130 8.26 -4.19 -2.93
C ILE A 130 9.57 -5.00 -2.87
N ILE A 131 10.02 -5.55 -4.00
CA ILE A 131 11.28 -6.29 -4.07
C ILE A 131 12.46 -5.37 -3.73
N ALA A 132 12.51 -4.17 -4.31
CA ALA A 132 13.58 -3.21 -4.02
C ALA A 132 13.64 -2.84 -2.54
N ILE A 133 12.49 -2.62 -1.89
CA ILE A 133 12.40 -2.35 -0.45
C ILE A 133 12.89 -3.54 0.37
N LEU A 134 12.56 -4.77 -0.03
CA LEU A 134 13.00 -5.99 0.67
C LEU A 134 14.51 -6.26 0.52
N CYS A 135 15.13 -5.79 -0.56
CA CYS A 135 16.56 -5.97 -0.81
C CYS A 135 17.45 -4.89 -0.16
N LEU A 136 16.87 -3.78 0.29
CA LEU A 136 17.55 -2.67 0.95
C LEU A 136 17.58 -2.86 2.46
#